data_AF-Q9N485-F1
#
_entry.id   AF-Q9N485-F1
#
_cell.length_a   1.000
_cell.length_b   1.000
_cell.length_c   1.000
_cell.angle_alpha   90.00
_cell.angle_beta   90.00
_cell.angle_gamma   90.00
#
_symmetry.space_group_name_H-M   'P 1'
#
loop_
_entity.id
_entity.type
_entity.pdbx_description
1 polymer ?
#
loop_
_entity_poly.entity_id
_entity_poly.type
_entity_poly.pdbx_seq_one_letter_code
_entity_poly.pdbx_strand_id
1 'polypeptide(L)'
;MQKNRPLKDFTSSNQGLVLILVGLWLFALSSFGLTFFSLQRIASVESSKLPLKLKYIWPKNVKKIVDYVIENDMHVTNDDRAVLIKTELMRFDTTDVFYIMVYDNKGETESNSFYGNAEQYITSYNPGKCNIVIYRSHYWRSTSKRAKNNIENEVKIICAEELKKQPDGLENLIKNIEDARFIGLIEKNRAVSIRSANSFGRARGPGWWNKCLEVYPDTKKLTGKQFILIVGFK
;
A
#
# COMPACT_ATOMS: atom_id res chain seq x y z
N MET A 1 58.08 -65.15 16.75
CA MET A 1 58.23 -65.11 15.28
C MET A 1 56.92 -64.67 14.65
N GLN A 2 56.95 -63.57 13.88
CA GLN A 2 56.02 -63.13 12.80
C GLN A 2 54.49 -63.14 13.08
N LYS A 3 53.70 -62.12 12.76
CA LYS A 3 53.80 -61.07 11.75
C LYS A 3 52.75 -60.00 12.11
N ASN A 4 53.17 -58.74 12.20
CA ASN A 4 52.27 -57.59 12.19
C ASN A 4 51.47 -57.60 10.87
N ARG A 5 50.13 -57.60 10.95
CA ARG A 5 49.25 -57.32 9.81
C ARG A 5 48.69 -55.90 9.95
N PRO A 6 48.73 -55.08 8.88
CA PRO A 6 48.32 -53.69 8.91
C PRO A 6 46.79 -53.57 8.84
N LEU A 7 46.22 -52.79 9.76
CA LEU A 7 44.83 -52.36 9.70
C LEU A 7 44.73 -51.14 8.78
N LYS A 8 44.03 -51.36 7.68
CA LYS A 8 43.76 -50.43 6.58
C LYS A 8 43.06 -49.15 7.06
N ASP A 9 43.45 -48.07 6.40
CA ASP A 9 42.81 -46.76 6.39
C ASP A 9 41.29 -46.84 6.21
N PHE A 10 40.56 -46.36 7.21
CA PHE A 10 39.14 -45.98 7.12
C PHE A 10 39.04 -44.46 7.26
N THR A 11 39.39 -43.72 6.21
CA THR A 11 39.26 -42.25 6.17
C THR A 11 38.51 -41.80 4.92
N SER A 12 37.26 -42.25 4.74
CA SER A 12 36.37 -41.61 3.75
C SER A 12 34.87 -41.55 4.09
N SER A 13 34.43 -42.10 5.23
CA SER A 13 32.98 -42.11 5.57
C SER A 13 32.48 -40.83 6.24
N ASN A 14 33.35 -40.06 6.91
CA ASN A 14 32.91 -38.91 7.71
C ASN A 14 32.57 -37.65 6.89
N GLN A 15 33.08 -37.47 5.67
CA GLN A 15 32.79 -36.26 4.88
C GLN A 15 31.33 -36.21 4.39
N GLY A 16 30.74 -37.35 4.03
CA GLY A 16 29.33 -37.40 3.62
C GLY A 16 28.37 -37.07 4.77
N LEU A 17 28.69 -37.52 5.98
CA LEU A 17 27.89 -37.25 7.18
C LEU A 17 27.90 -35.76 7.56
N VAL A 18 29.04 -35.09 7.44
CA VAL A 18 29.16 -33.65 7.73
C VAL A 18 28.30 -32.81 6.77
N LEU A 19 28.29 -33.15 5.47
CA LEU A 19 27.49 -32.43 4.48
C LEU A 19 25.97 -32.59 4.72
N ILE A 20 25.52 -33.78 5.11
CA ILE A 20 24.11 -34.02 5.46
C ILE A 20 23.71 -33.22 6.71
N LEU A 21 24.59 -33.17 7.72
CA LEU A 21 24.34 -32.39 8.94
C LEU A 21 24.27 -30.88 8.65
N VAL A 22 25.14 -30.34 7.80
CA VAL A 22 25.08 -28.93 7.38
C VAL A 22 23.80 -28.63 6.59
N GLY A 23 23.40 -29.53 5.69
CA GLY A 23 22.13 -29.39 4.95
C GLY A 23 20.91 -29.38 5.88
N LEU A 24 20.84 -30.30 6.84
CA LEU A 24 19.77 -30.34 7.85
C LEU A 24 19.75 -29.07 8.71
N TRP A 25 20.93 -28.52 9.05
CA TRP A 25 21.03 -27.28 9.84
C TRP A 25 20.53 -26.05 9.04
N LEU A 26 20.84 -25.96 7.74
CA LEU A 26 20.33 -24.91 6.86
C LEU A 26 18.81 -25.01 6.64
N PHE A 27 18.25 -26.22 6.53
CA PHE A 27 16.80 -26.43 6.49
C PHE A 27 16.12 -26.06 7.82
N ALA A 28 16.74 -26.38 8.95
CA ALA A 28 16.24 -25.98 10.27
C ALA A 28 16.24 -24.45 10.42
N LEU A 29 17.30 -23.75 9.98
CA LEU A 29 17.36 -22.28 10.02
C LEU A 29 16.30 -21.62 9.13
N SER A 30 16.07 -22.13 7.92
CA SER A 30 15.06 -21.54 7.02
C SER A 30 13.64 -21.78 7.53
N SER A 31 13.36 -22.97 8.08
CA SER A 31 12.07 -23.26 8.71
C SER A 31 11.85 -22.47 10.00
N PHE A 32 12.86 -22.32 10.86
CA PHE A 32 12.77 -21.49 12.06
C PHE A 32 12.62 -20.00 11.74
N GLY A 33 13.30 -19.52 10.68
CA GLY A 33 13.11 -18.16 10.17
C GLY A 33 11.67 -17.94 9.72
N LEU A 34 11.13 -18.86 8.91
CA LEU A 34 9.74 -18.78 8.44
C LEU A 34 8.72 -18.85 9.57
N THR A 35 8.90 -19.72 10.56
CA THR A 35 8.00 -19.79 11.72
C THR A 35 8.13 -18.58 12.62
N PHE A 36 9.34 -18.06 12.87
CA PHE A 36 9.55 -16.84 13.66
C PHE A 36 8.94 -15.61 12.99
N PHE A 37 9.12 -15.44 11.66
CA PHE A 37 8.45 -14.38 10.91
C PHE A 37 6.93 -14.54 10.93
N SER A 38 6.43 -15.77 10.83
CA SER A 38 4.99 -16.05 10.94
C SER A 38 4.46 -15.74 12.35
N LEU A 39 5.21 -16.07 13.40
CA LEU A 39 4.84 -15.84 14.78
C LEU A 39 4.89 -14.35 15.14
N GLN A 40 5.90 -13.61 14.67
CA GLN A 40 5.93 -12.14 14.80
C GLN A 40 4.76 -11.49 14.07
N ARG A 41 4.35 -12.04 12.92
CA ARG A 41 3.20 -11.56 12.16
C ARG A 41 1.87 -11.88 12.85
N ILE A 42 1.74 -13.05 13.47
CA ILE A 42 0.56 -13.41 14.28
C ILE A 42 0.53 -12.58 15.56
N ALA A 43 1.64 -12.41 16.25
CA ALA A 43 1.75 -11.60 17.46
C ALA A 43 1.48 -10.11 17.18
N SER A 44 1.88 -9.58 16.02
CA SER A 44 1.50 -8.21 15.63
C SER A 44 0.02 -8.09 15.26
N VAL A 45 -0.59 -9.15 14.74
CA VAL A 45 -2.05 -9.24 14.53
C VAL A 45 -2.79 -9.31 15.88
N GLU A 46 -2.28 -10.09 16.83
CA GLU A 46 -2.91 -10.35 18.13
C GLU A 46 -2.70 -9.19 19.13
N SER A 47 -1.61 -8.43 19.03
CA SER A 47 -1.39 -7.22 19.86
C SER A 47 -2.23 -6.02 19.43
N SER A 48 -2.82 -6.06 18.24
CA SER A 48 -3.76 -5.04 17.81
C SER A 48 -5.12 -5.27 18.50
N LYS A 49 -5.33 -4.60 19.63
CA LYS A 49 -6.62 -4.51 20.35
C LYS A 49 -7.71 -3.74 19.56
N LEU A 50 -7.87 -4.05 18.28
CA LEU A 50 -8.94 -3.58 17.43
C LEU A 50 -9.91 -4.74 17.19
N PRO A 51 -10.97 -4.81 18.01
CA PRO A 51 -12.27 -4.77 17.36
C PRO A 51 -13.05 -3.59 17.93
N LEU A 52 -12.78 -2.41 17.37
CA LEU A 52 -13.73 -1.33 17.43
C LEU A 52 -14.99 -1.85 16.71
N LYS A 53 -15.91 -2.48 17.45
CA LYS A 53 -17.19 -3.01 16.93
C LYS A 53 -18.11 -1.83 16.60
N LEU A 54 -17.71 -1.06 15.59
CA LEU A 54 -18.37 0.16 15.15
C LEU A 54 -19.38 -0.18 14.06
N LYS A 55 -20.55 0.47 14.14
CA LYS A 55 -21.47 0.51 13.00
C LYS A 55 -20.85 1.34 11.89
N TYR A 56 -21.16 1.05 10.63
CA TYR A 56 -20.71 1.88 9.53
C TYR A 56 -21.42 3.25 9.58
N ILE A 57 -20.66 4.30 9.88
CA ILE A 57 -21.13 5.70 9.88
C ILE A 57 -20.03 6.56 9.29
N TRP A 58 -20.23 7.02 8.07
CA TRP A 58 -19.31 7.90 7.39
C TRP A 58 -19.56 9.39 7.74
N PRO A 59 -18.52 10.23 7.88
CA PRO A 59 -17.10 9.87 8.05
C PRO A 59 -16.76 9.51 9.50
N LYS A 60 -17.70 9.66 10.44
CA LYS A 60 -17.47 9.64 11.90
C LYS A 60 -16.69 8.42 12.40
N ASN A 61 -17.13 7.21 12.07
CA ASN A 61 -16.51 5.99 12.60
C ASN A 61 -15.27 5.58 11.80
N VAL A 62 -15.14 6.03 10.54
CA VAL A 62 -13.90 5.89 9.79
C VAL A 62 -12.80 6.78 10.38
N LYS A 63 -13.11 8.02 10.77
CA LYS A 63 -12.17 8.90 11.47
C LYS A 63 -11.63 8.26 12.75
N LYS A 64 -12.49 7.64 13.57
CA LYS A 64 -12.05 6.92 14.78
C LYS A 64 -11.03 5.80 14.49
N ILE A 65 -11.18 5.08 13.38
CA ILE A 65 -10.21 4.05 12.96
C ILE A 65 -8.88 4.73 12.60
N VAL A 66 -8.93 5.82 11.83
CA VAL A 66 -7.75 6.59 11.43
C VAL A 66 -7.01 7.14 12.65
N ASP A 67 -7.73 7.79 13.56
CA ASP A 67 -7.17 8.38 14.78
C ASP A 67 -6.49 7.31 15.63
N TYR A 68 -7.16 6.16 15.85
CA TYR A 68 -6.58 5.04 16.56
C TYR A 68 -5.27 4.55 15.90
N VAL A 69 -5.24 4.38 14.58
CA VAL A 69 -4.05 3.89 13.86
C VAL A 69 -2.88 4.89 13.92
N ILE A 70 -3.17 6.19 14.00
CA ILE A 70 -2.15 7.24 14.15
C ILE A 70 -1.62 7.32 15.59
N GLU A 71 -2.51 7.19 16.57
CA GLU A 71 -2.20 7.35 17.99
C GLU A 71 -1.46 6.17 18.58
N ASN A 72 -1.79 4.95 18.13
CA ASN A 72 -1.03 3.77 18.51
C ASN A 72 0.31 3.82 17.78
N ASP A 73 1.34 4.29 18.48
CA ASP A 73 2.74 4.39 18.06
C ASP A 73 3.40 3.01 17.93
N MET A 74 2.73 2.14 17.20
CA MET A 74 3.34 0.91 16.73
C MET A 74 4.44 1.38 15.77
N HIS A 75 5.69 1.00 16.00
CA HIS A 75 6.80 1.21 15.07
C HIS A 75 6.58 0.44 13.76
N VAL A 76 5.55 0.85 13.01
CA VAL A 76 5.02 0.15 11.84
C VAL A 76 5.19 1.01 10.61
N THR A 77 5.31 0.35 9.46
CA THR A 77 5.44 1.02 8.18
C THR A 77 4.12 1.63 7.73
N ASN A 78 4.15 2.53 6.73
CA ASN A 78 2.91 3.03 6.11
C ASN A 78 2.08 1.91 5.49
N ASP A 79 2.73 0.84 5.04
CA ASP A 79 2.03 -0.32 4.49
C ASP A 79 1.25 -1.08 5.57
N ASP A 80 1.86 -1.30 6.73
CA ASP A 80 1.20 -1.94 7.88
C ASP A 80 0.00 -1.12 8.36
N ARG A 81 0.14 0.22 8.45
CA ARG A 81 -0.98 1.12 8.77
C ARG A 81 -2.11 1.00 7.76
N ALA A 82 -1.78 0.97 6.46
CA ALA A 82 -2.77 0.80 5.41
C ALA A 82 -3.50 -0.56 5.49
N VAL A 83 -2.79 -1.63 5.89
CA VAL A 83 -3.37 -2.96 6.12
C VAL A 83 -4.31 -2.97 7.33
N LEU A 84 -3.95 -2.32 8.42
CA LEU A 84 -4.79 -2.22 9.62
C LEU A 84 -6.10 -1.46 9.32
N ILE A 85 -5.99 -0.30 8.67
CA ILE A 85 -7.16 0.48 8.25
C ILE A 85 -8.02 -0.35 7.31
N LYS A 86 -7.41 -1.02 6.32
CA LYS A 86 -8.13 -1.90 5.39
C LYS A 86 -8.91 -2.98 6.14
N THR A 87 -8.28 -3.62 7.11
CA THR A 87 -8.89 -4.71 7.89
C THR A 87 -10.13 -4.20 8.63
N GLU A 88 -10.07 -3.03 9.26
CA GLU A 88 -11.22 -2.44 9.95
C GLU A 88 -12.31 -1.98 8.99
N LEU A 89 -11.96 -1.35 7.86
CA LEU A 89 -12.94 -0.94 6.84
C LEU A 89 -13.68 -2.14 6.23
N MET A 90 -13.01 -3.28 6.10
CA MET A 90 -13.62 -4.51 5.59
C MET A 90 -14.60 -5.17 6.57
N ARG A 91 -14.63 -4.74 7.84
CA ARG A 91 -15.61 -5.23 8.85
C ARG A 91 -16.95 -4.51 8.78
N PHE A 92 -17.00 -3.36 8.10
CA PHE A 92 -18.25 -2.65 7.91
C PHE A 92 -19.16 -3.39 6.93
N ASP A 93 -20.41 -3.56 7.32
CA ASP A 93 -21.48 -3.99 6.42
C ASP A 93 -21.88 -2.83 5.51
N THR A 94 -21.21 -2.73 4.36
CA THR A 94 -21.42 -1.67 3.37
C THR A 94 -21.08 -2.17 1.96
N THR A 95 -21.73 -1.57 0.97
CA THR A 95 -21.38 -1.76 -0.44
C THR A 95 -20.25 -0.86 -0.90
N ASP A 96 -19.85 0.10 -0.06
CA ASP A 96 -18.84 1.10 -0.38
C ASP A 96 -17.46 0.48 -0.54
N VAL A 97 -16.72 1.01 -1.50
CA VAL A 97 -15.35 0.59 -1.82
C VAL A 97 -14.42 1.75 -1.50
N PHE A 98 -13.29 1.45 -0.85
CA PHE A 98 -12.40 2.49 -0.34
C PHE A 98 -11.04 2.45 -1.02
N TYR A 99 -10.47 3.63 -1.27
CA TYR A 99 -9.03 3.84 -1.35
C TYR A 99 -8.49 4.26 0.01
N ILE A 100 -7.34 3.72 0.37
CA ILE A 100 -6.60 4.04 1.60
C ILE A 100 -5.20 4.45 1.16
N MET A 101 -4.83 5.69 1.41
CA MET A 101 -3.54 6.26 1.05
C MET A 101 -2.83 6.64 2.35
N VAL A 102 -1.67 6.05 2.60
CA VAL A 102 -0.84 6.34 3.78
C VAL A 102 0.55 6.72 3.29
N TYR A 103 1.07 7.85 3.76
CA TYR A 103 2.36 8.36 3.31
C TYR A 103 3.00 9.27 4.36
N ASP A 104 4.31 9.48 4.26
CA ASP A 104 5.06 10.28 5.23
C ASP A 104 4.69 11.77 5.13
N ASN A 105 4.60 12.41 6.30
CA ASN A 105 4.55 13.86 6.38
C ASN A 105 5.97 14.44 6.44
N LYS A 106 6.49 14.92 5.31
CA LYS A 106 7.78 15.60 5.18
C LYS A 106 7.69 17.14 5.24
N GLY A 107 6.68 17.68 5.94
CA GLY A 107 6.48 19.12 6.09
C GLY A 107 5.71 19.77 4.92
N GLU A 108 5.67 21.11 4.94
CA GLU A 108 4.75 21.97 4.18
C GLU A 108 5.07 22.15 2.69
N THR A 109 6.16 21.60 2.17
CA THR A 109 6.45 21.72 0.74
C THR A 109 5.37 21.00 -0.07
N GLU A 110 4.70 21.75 -0.95
CA GLU A 110 3.59 21.31 -1.81
C GLU A 110 3.93 20.03 -2.59
N SER A 111 3.63 18.89 -2.00
CA SER A 111 4.02 17.58 -2.58
C SER A 111 2.94 16.53 -2.40
N ASN A 112 1.77 16.97 -1.96
CA ASN A 112 0.52 16.27 -2.19
C ASN A 112 -0.59 17.28 -2.47
N SER A 113 -1.56 16.91 -3.28
CA SER A 113 -2.78 17.67 -3.52
C SER A 113 -3.92 16.71 -3.75
N PHE A 114 -5.11 17.07 -3.28
CA PHE A 114 -6.31 16.27 -3.45
C PHE A 114 -7.46 17.18 -3.85
N TYR A 115 -8.29 16.70 -4.78
CA TYR A 115 -9.47 17.41 -5.25
C TYR A 115 -10.58 16.41 -5.52
N GLY A 116 -11.82 16.76 -5.21
CA GLY A 116 -12.96 15.89 -5.40
C GLY A 116 -14.13 16.26 -4.51
N ASN A 117 -15.15 15.41 -4.49
CA ASN A 117 -16.29 15.62 -3.59
C ASN A 117 -15.84 15.48 -2.12
N ALA A 118 -15.87 16.58 -1.37
CA ALA A 118 -15.46 16.64 0.04
C ALA A 118 -16.27 15.70 0.96
N GLU A 119 -17.46 15.27 0.54
CA GLU A 119 -18.27 14.29 1.27
C GLU A 119 -17.76 12.85 1.08
N GLN A 120 -16.87 12.61 0.12
CA GLN A 120 -16.43 11.27 -0.28
C GLN A 120 -14.98 10.96 0.09
N TYR A 121 -14.25 11.91 0.66
CA TYR A 121 -12.95 11.61 1.24
C TYR A 121 -12.72 12.32 2.56
N ILE A 122 -11.84 11.73 3.35
CA ILE A 122 -11.31 12.36 4.55
C ILE A 122 -9.79 12.40 4.46
N THR A 123 -9.21 13.41 5.10
CA THR A 123 -7.77 13.59 5.24
C THR A 123 -7.45 13.68 6.73
N SER A 124 -6.29 13.15 7.11
CA SER A 124 -5.68 13.35 8.42
C SER A 124 -4.20 13.65 8.18
N TYR A 125 -3.79 14.87 8.54
CA TYR A 125 -2.43 15.36 8.36
C TYR A 125 -1.74 15.44 9.72
N ASN A 126 -0.67 14.67 9.90
CA ASN A 126 -0.02 14.52 11.20
C ASN A 126 1.47 14.81 11.07
N PRO A 127 1.92 16.02 11.41
CA PRO A 127 3.34 16.38 11.40
C PRO A 127 4.16 15.41 12.27
N GLY A 128 5.31 14.97 11.77
CA GLY A 128 6.17 13.99 12.43
C GLY A 128 5.66 12.53 12.40
N LYS A 129 4.47 12.28 11.84
CA LYS A 129 3.90 10.94 11.63
C LYS A 129 3.57 10.74 10.14
N CYS A 130 2.54 9.94 9.84
CA CYS A 130 2.01 9.75 8.50
C CYS A 130 0.75 10.61 8.24
N ASN A 131 0.58 10.98 6.99
CA ASN A 131 -0.67 11.49 6.45
C ASN A 131 -1.52 10.31 5.95
N ILE A 132 -2.83 10.41 6.16
CA ILE A 132 -3.79 9.40 5.72
C ILE A 132 -4.89 10.09 4.93
N VAL A 133 -5.20 9.54 3.75
CA VAL A 133 -6.36 9.93 2.96
C VAL A 133 -7.18 8.67 2.69
N ILE A 134 -8.47 8.75 2.95
CA ILE A 134 -9.41 7.68 2.62
C ILE A 134 -10.45 8.26 1.67
N TYR A 135 -10.52 7.71 0.47
CA TYR A 135 -11.57 8.01 -0.49
C TYR A 135 -12.57 6.86 -0.53
N ARG A 136 -13.85 7.20 -0.69
CA ARG A 136 -14.98 6.29 -0.75
C ARG A 136 -15.70 6.44 -2.08
N SER A 137 -15.98 5.33 -2.73
CA SER A 137 -16.91 5.25 -3.86
C SER A 137 -18.12 4.41 -3.48
N HIS A 138 -19.30 4.96 -3.75
CA HIS A 138 -20.56 4.24 -3.59
C HIS A 138 -20.85 3.31 -4.77
N TYR A 139 -20.35 3.64 -5.96
CA TYR A 139 -20.79 3.03 -7.22
C TYR A 139 -19.75 2.11 -7.87
N TRP A 140 -18.52 2.05 -7.35
CA TRP A 140 -17.46 1.24 -7.96
C TRP A 140 -17.84 -0.23 -8.12
N ARG A 141 -18.55 -0.79 -7.14
CA ARG A 141 -18.94 -2.21 -7.14
C ARG A 141 -19.87 -2.56 -8.30
N SER A 142 -20.79 -1.67 -8.64
CA SER A 142 -21.75 -1.83 -9.74
C SER A 142 -21.26 -1.26 -11.07
N THR A 143 -20.06 -0.68 -11.10
CA THR A 143 -19.50 -0.04 -12.31
C THR A 143 -19.26 -1.07 -13.42
N SER A 144 -19.55 -0.69 -14.67
CA SER A 144 -19.32 -1.52 -15.84
C SER A 144 -17.82 -1.76 -16.09
N LYS A 145 -17.47 -2.84 -16.80
CA LYS A 145 -16.09 -3.10 -17.23
C LYS A 145 -15.56 -1.96 -18.11
N ARG A 146 -16.42 -1.36 -18.94
CA ARG A 146 -16.07 -0.22 -19.81
C ARG A 146 -15.64 0.99 -18.99
N ALA A 147 -16.45 1.43 -18.03
CA ALA A 147 -16.13 2.59 -17.20
C ALA A 147 -14.85 2.39 -16.37
N LYS A 148 -14.63 1.17 -15.84
CA LYS A 148 -13.35 0.81 -15.22
C LYS A 148 -12.17 0.99 -16.19
N ASN A 149 -12.28 0.41 -17.39
CA ASN A 149 -11.23 0.48 -18.40
C ASN A 149 -10.96 1.91 -18.87
N ASN A 150 -12.00 2.74 -18.96
CA ASN A 150 -11.86 4.16 -19.30
C ASN A 150 -10.97 4.87 -18.28
N ILE A 151 -11.29 4.81 -16.98
CA ILE A 151 -10.45 5.44 -15.94
C ILE A 151 -9.01 4.91 -15.96
N GLU A 152 -8.83 3.59 -16.12
CA GLU A 152 -7.49 3.00 -16.23
C GLU A 152 -6.70 3.58 -17.41
N ASN A 153 -7.33 3.68 -18.57
CA ASN A 153 -6.70 4.19 -19.78
C ASN A 153 -6.39 5.69 -19.68
N GLU A 154 -7.33 6.51 -19.21
CA GLU A 154 -7.13 7.95 -19.02
C GLU A 154 -5.96 8.22 -18.07
N VAL A 155 -5.88 7.53 -16.94
CA VAL A 155 -4.76 7.66 -16.00
C VAL A 155 -3.44 7.23 -16.62
N LYS A 156 -3.44 6.18 -17.45
CA LYS A 156 -2.23 5.75 -18.17
C LYS A 156 -1.79 6.77 -19.21
N ILE A 157 -2.72 7.35 -19.97
CA ILE A 157 -2.44 8.39 -20.97
C ILE A 157 -1.84 9.62 -20.27
N ILE A 158 -2.48 10.12 -19.22
CA ILE A 158 -1.97 11.28 -18.45
C ILE A 158 -0.55 11.03 -17.93
N CYS A 159 -0.27 9.84 -17.38
CA CYS A 159 1.09 9.54 -16.91
C CYS A 159 2.11 9.32 -18.05
N ALA A 160 1.66 8.88 -19.23
CA ALA A 160 2.52 8.65 -20.39
C ALA A 160 2.86 9.95 -21.13
N GLU A 161 1.93 10.91 -21.16
CA GLU A 161 2.14 12.26 -21.70
C GLU A 161 2.93 13.18 -20.75
N GLU A 162 3.36 12.62 -19.63
CA GLU A 162 4.10 13.28 -18.55
C GLU A 162 3.26 14.35 -17.84
N LEU A 163 3.26 14.32 -16.51
CA LEU A 163 2.48 15.26 -15.72
C LEU A 163 3.14 16.62 -15.82
N LYS A 164 2.53 17.53 -16.60
CA LYS A 164 2.94 18.93 -16.59
C LYS A 164 2.82 19.45 -15.17
N LYS A 165 3.87 20.08 -14.65
CA LYS A 165 3.82 20.82 -13.37
C LYS A 165 2.61 21.73 -13.43
N GLN A 166 1.56 21.41 -12.67
CA GLN A 166 0.22 21.96 -12.88
C GLN A 166 0.19 23.43 -12.43
N PRO A 167 0.06 24.43 -13.32
CA PRO A 167 -0.24 25.79 -12.89
C PRO A 167 -1.70 25.91 -12.42
N ASP A 168 -2.61 25.13 -13.04
CA ASP A 168 -4.07 25.31 -12.90
C ASP A 168 -4.72 24.36 -11.88
N GLY A 169 -3.92 23.66 -11.09
CA GLY A 169 -4.40 22.73 -10.06
C GLY A 169 -5.06 21.45 -10.60
N LEU A 170 -5.51 20.59 -9.68
CA LEU A 170 -6.08 19.27 -9.99
C LEU A 170 -7.50 19.29 -10.56
N GLU A 171 -8.21 20.40 -10.39
CA GLU A 171 -9.60 20.55 -10.84
C GLU A 171 -9.72 20.43 -12.37
N ASN A 172 -8.79 21.02 -13.12
CA ASN A 172 -8.83 20.93 -14.58
C ASN A 172 -8.48 19.53 -15.07
N LEU A 173 -7.58 18.83 -14.38
CA LEU A 173 -7.19 17.48 -14.74
C LEU A 173 -8.35 16.48 -14.56
N ILE A 174 -9.12 16.58 -13.47
CA ILE A 174 -10.24 15.65 -13.22
C ILE A 174 -11.41 15.86 -14.18
N LYS A 175 -11.65 17.09 -14.67
CA LYS A 175 -12.75 17.39 -15.61
C LYS A 175 -12.65 16.59 -16.91
N ASN A 176 -11.43 16.19 -17.28
CA ASN A 176 -11.17 15.42 -18.50
C ASN A 176 -11.33 13.90 -18.30
N ILE A 177 -11.54 13.44 -17.07
CA ILE A 177 -11.68 12.01 -16.76
C ILE A 177 -13.14 11.69 -16.47
N GLU A 178 -13.79 11.01 -17.41
CA GLU A 178 -15.18 10.58 -17.27
C GLU A 178 -15.39 9.77 -15.98
N ASP A 179 -16.50 10.04 -15.28
CA ASP A 179 -16.89 9.42 -14.01
C ASP A 179 -15.92 9.59 -12.81
N ALA A 180 -14.81 10.32 -12.96
CA ALA A 180 -13.94 10.64 -11.85
C ALA A 180 -14.62 11.64 -10.90
N ARG A 181 -14.53 11.38 -9.59
CA ARG A 181 -15.01 12.30 -8.51
C ARG A 181 -13.98 12.55 -7.43
N PHE A 182 -12.80 11.96 -7.58
CA PHE A 182 -11.66 12.21 -6.75
C PHE A 182 -10.40 12.11 -7.60
N ILE A 183 -9.46 13.01 -7.33
CA ILE A 183 -8.13 13.00 -7.89
C ILE A 183 -7.13 13.38 -6.79
N GLY A 184 -5.99 12.71 -6.78
CA GLY A 184 -4.92 12.96 -5.84
C GLY A 184 -3.57 12.86 -6.51
N LEU A 185 -2.65 13.71 -6.07
CA LEU A 185 -1.23 13.59 -6.36
C LEU A 185 -0.50 13.45 -5.04
N ILE A 186 0.42 12.50 -4.98
CA ILE A 186 1.33 12.32 -3.84
C ILE A 186 2.73 12.10 -4.40
N GLU A 187 3.71 12.87 -3.94
CA GLU A 187 5.09 12.67 -4.34
C GLU A 187 5.59 11.30 -3.89
N LYS A 188 6.20 10.56 -4.82
CA LYS A 188 6.54 9.15 -4.66
C LYS A 188 7.57 8.90 -3.55
N ASN A 189 8.42 9.87 -3.24
CA ASN A 189 9.48 9.76 -2.22
C ASN A 189 8.96 9.79 -0.77
N ARG A 190 7.63 9.78 -0.55
CA ARG A 190 6.96 9.81 0.76
C ARG A 190 6.53 8.43 1.27
N ALA A 191 7.25 7.37 0.89
CA ALA A 191 6.97 5.99 1.30
C ALA A 191 5.47 5.63 1.19
N VAL A 192 4.87 5.98 0.05
CA VAL A 192 3.43 5.90 -0.16
C VAL A 192 2.96 4.45 -0.21
N SER A 193 1.99 4.09 0.62
CA SER A 193 1.19 2.86 0.47
C SER A 193 -0.23 3.22 0.05
N ILE A 194 -0.70 2.57 -1.03
CA ILE A 194 -2.07 2.69 -1.52
C ILE A 194 -2.70 1.30 -1.45
N ARG A 195 -3.78 1.19 -0.68
CA ARG A 195 -4.56 -0.03 -0.51
C ARG A 195 -6.02 0.22 -0.82
N SER A 196 -6.77 -0.87 -0.96
CA SER A 196 -8.20 -0.85 -1.20
C SER A 196 -8.92 -1.76 -0.22
N ALA A 197 -10.11 -1.35 0.21
CA ALA A 197 -11.02 -2.16 1.01
C ALA A 197 -12.32 -2.40 0.24
N ASN A 198 -12.96 -3.55 0.49
CA ASN A 198 -14.21 -3.99 -0.16
C ASN A 198 -14.18 -4.08 -1.70
N SER A 199 -12.99 -4.10 -2.30
CA SER A 199 -12.80 -4.11 -3.76
C SER A 199 -12.69 -5.54 -4.34
N PHE A 200 -13.60 -6.43 -3.95
CA PHE A 200 -13.56 -7.86 -4.34
C PHE A 200 -13.57 -8.03 -5.87
N GLY A 201 -12.68 -8.88 -6.40
CA GLY A 201 -12.47 -9.05 -7.85
C GLY A 201 -11.88 -7.85 -8.59
N ARG A 202 -11.72 -6.70 -7.92
CA ARG A 202 -11.18 -5.45 -8.47
C ARG A 202 -10.12 -4.89 -7.53
N ALA A 203 -9.06 -5.68 -7.31
CA ALA A 203 -8.07 -5.47 -6.24
C ALA A 203 -7.44 -4.07 -6.20
N ARG A 204 -7.38 -3.34 -7.32
CA ARG A 204 -6.81 -1.99 -7.33
C ARG A 204 -7.70 -0.92 -6.69
N GLY A 205 -8.90 -1.24 -6.21
CA GLY A 205 -9.77 -0.28 -5.52
C GLY A 205 -10.67 0.53 -6.45
N PRO A 206 -11.30 1.60 -5.94
CA PRO A 206 -12.38 2.31 -6.62
C PRO A 206 -11.89 3.32 -7.67
N GLY A 207 -11.14 2.83 -8.66
CA GLY A 207 -10.61 3.66 -9.73
C GLY A 207 -9.27 3.13 -10.23
N TRP A 208 -8.32 4.04 -10.44
CA TRP A 208 -6.97 3.70 -10.84
C TRP A 208 -5.94 4.65 -10.24
N TRP A 209 -4.71 4.18 -10.13
CA TRP A 209 -3.59 5.01 -9.76
C TRP A 209 -2.34 4.57 -10.50
N ASN A 210 -1.46 5.49 -10.85
CA ASN A 210 -0.23 5.18 -11.56
C ASN A 210 0.88 6.18 -11.22
N LYS A 211 2.13 5.79 -11.46
CA LYS A 211 3.29 6.67 -11.30
C LYS A 211 3.42 7.54 -12.54
N CYS A 212 3.53 8.85 -12.36
CA CYS A 212 3.79 9.81 -13.44
C CYS A 212 5.13 10.54 -13.17
N LEU A 213 5.87 10.84 -14.23
CA LEU A 213 6.99 11.77 -14.19
C LEU A 213 6.46 13.20 -14.30
N GLU A 214 7.07 14.15 -13.59
CA GLU A 214 6.75 15.57 -13.75
C GLU A 214 7.68 16.25 -14.76
N VAL A 215 7.11 17.10 -15.62
CA VAL A 215 7.83 17.92 -16.60
C VAL A 215 7.48 19.40 -16.50
N TYR A 216 8.42 20.25 -16.91
CA TYR A 216 8.17 21.69 -17.06
C TYR A 216 7.20 21.95 -18.22
N PRO A 217 6.16 22.79 -18.05
CA PRO A 217 5.13 23.02 -19.07
C PRO A 217 5.69 23.48 -20.43
N ASP A 218 6.65 24.41 -20.41
CA ASP A 218 7.13 25.08 -21.63
C ASP A 218 8.16 24.24 -22.38
N THR A 219 9.06 23.57 -21.64
CA THR A 219 10.21 22.87 -22.24
C THR A 219 10.03 21.37 -22.34
N LYS A 220 9.03 20.81 -21.64
CA LYS A 220 8.84 19.35 -21.43
C LYS A 220 10.06 18.65 -20.84
N LYS A 221 11.02 19.39 -20.26
CA LYS A 221 12.15 18.79 -19.56
C LYS A 221 11.68 18.20 -18.24
N LEU A 222 12.23 17.04 -17.86
CA LEU A 222 11.98 16.40 -16.57
C LEU A 222 12.38 17.34 -15.43
N THR A 223 11.50 17.48 -14.43
CA THR A 223 11.82 18.21 -13.19
C THR A 223 12.64 17.36 -12.22
N GLY A 224 12.68 16.04 -12.46
CA GLY A 224 13.25 15.04 -11.55
C GLY A 224 12.25 14.53 -10.51
N LYS A 225 11.07 15.17 -10.37
CA LYS A 225 10.03 14.71 -9.44
C LYS A 225 9.18 13.60 -10.05
N GLN A 226 8.71 12.71 -9.18
CA GLN A 226 7.79 11.64 -9.53
C GLN A 226 6.59 11.69 -8.59
N PHE A 227 5.40 11.60 -9.18
CA PHE A 227 4.15 11.57 -8.43
C PHE A 227 3.43 10.26 -8.63
N ILE A 228 2.60 9.90 -7.68
CA ILE A 228 1.54 8.92 -7.88
C ILE A 228 0.27 9.72 -8.12
N LEU A 229 -0.31 9.57 -9.30
CA LEU A 229 -1.63 10.05 -9.65
C LEU A 229 -2.65 9.01 -9.20
N ILE A 230 -3.63 9.42 -8.41
CA ILE A 230 -4.74 8.59 -7.92
C ILE A 230 -6.02 9.19 -8.47
N VAL A 231 -6.88 8.38 -9.07
CA VAL A 231 -8.20 8.79 -9.54
C VAL A 231 -9.24 7.84 -8.97
N GLY A 232 -10.25 8.42 -8.32
CA GLY A 232 -11.39 7.73 -7.75
C GLY A 232 -12.63 7.86 -8.62
N PHE A 233 -13.28 6.75 -8.92
CA PHE A 233 -14.59 6.67 -9.56
C PHE A 233 -15.68 7.12 -8.59
N LYS A 234 -16.73 7.79 -9.10
CA LYS A 234 -17.87 8.31 -8.32
C LYS A 234 -18.48 7.39 -7.27
#